data_AF-A0A329LNI7-F1
#
_entry.id   AF-A0A329LNI7-F1
#
_cell.length_a   1.000
_cell.length_b   1.000
_cell.length_c   1.000
_cell.angle_alpha   90.00
_cell.angle_beta   90.00
_cell.angle_gamma   90.00
#
_symmetry.space_group_name_H-M   'P 1'
#
loop_
_entity.id
_entity.type
_entity.pdbx_description
1 polymer ?
#
loop_
_entity_poly.entity_id
_entity_poly.type
_entity_poly.pdbx_seq_one_letter_code
_entity_poly.pdbx_strand_id
1 'polypeptide(L)'
;MLGPTDEFPIHQIPQPIAWPGSSDRNFYDRSYFNAHDRTGDIFLITGIGYYPNLGVKDAFVLVRRGDEQTAVHLSDGIDADRLNQHVLGYRVEVSEPLRKLRIVLEETEGIAVDLTWDGLFDAVQEQRHVLRTGTRITLDAQRFAQVGSWSGVISVDGEEVTVDPSVWIGSRDRSWGIRPIGEPEPAGRPAHPPFEGMWWLYVPMAFDDFGIVLIIQEEPTGFRSLNDCTRIWRDGRVEQLGWPRVKIHYTSGTRIPYGATIEATTPDGSPVEFEVESKLAVPIHIGGGYGGDSDWLHGVWKGDKFTERLTYDMTDPAVNGRSMFGVIDHVGRAVCRENGRSAEGWGLFEHGALGRHDPSGFKDWLTVAD
;
A
#
# COMPACT_ATOMS: atom_id res chain seq x y z
N MET A 1 -19.81 -15.14 -1.83
CA MET A 1 -18.76 -16.18 -1.92
C MET A 1 -18.35 -16.49 -0.48
N LEU A 2 -18.09 -17.76 -0.11
CA LEU A 2 -18.13 -18.27 1.27
C LEU A 2 -17.24 -17.48 2.29
N GLY A 3 -17.73 -17.46 3.55
CA GLY A 3 -17.58 -16.42 4.57
C GLY A 3 -16.66 -16.80 5.76
N PRO A 4 -16.87 -16.25 6.98
CA PRO A 4 -15.93 -16.22 8.12
C PRO A 4 -15.23 -17.54 8.40
N THR A 5 -14.20 -17.78 7.59
CA THR A 5 -13.33 -18.95 7.60
C THR A 5 -14.06 -20.30 7.47
N ASP A 6 -15.32 -20.25 7.04
CA ASP A 6 -16.25 -21.35 6.73
C ASP A 6 -16.20 -22.56 7.67
N GLU A 7 -16.19 -22.26 8.98
CA GLU A 7 -16.34 -23.14 10.15
C GLU A 7 -15.37 -24.34 10.21
N PHE A 8 -14.18 -24.10 9.65
CA PHE A 8 -12.92 -24.76 9.95
C PHE A 8 -12.95 -26.30 10.04
N PRO A 9 -12.60 -26.99 8.94
CA PRO A 9 -11.35 -27.74 9.00
C PRO A 9 -10.41 -27.29 7.87
N ILE A 10 -9.94 -26.05 7.98
CA ILE A 10 -9.26 -25.29 6.93
C ILE A 10 -7.90 -25.90 6.62
N HIS A 11 -7.79 -26.52 5.45
CA HIS A 11 -6.56 -26.62 4.69
C HIS A 11 -6.93 -26.55 3.20
N GLN A 12 -6.32 -25.62 2.45
CA GLN A 12 -6.55 -25.51 0.99
C GLN A 12 -5.82 -26.61 0.20
N ILE A 13 -4.88 -27.30 0.85
CA ILE A 13 -4.00 -28.33 0.33
C ILE A 13 -3.82 -29.40 1.43
N PRO A 14 -3.35 -30.63 1.14
CA PRO A 14 -3.13 -31.66 2.15
C PRO A 14 -1.85 -31.45 2.97
N GLN A 15 -1.69 -30.26 3.58
CA GLN A 15 -0.53 -29.85 4.38
C GLN A 15 -0.97 -28.98 5.56
N PRO A 16 -0.20 -28.89 6.66
CA PRO A 16 -0.48 -27.97 7.76
C PRO A 16 -0.59 -26.52 7.30
N ILE A 17 -1.41 -25.70 7.96
CA ILE A 17 -1.56 -24.26 7.65
C ILE A 17 -0.22 -23.49 7.68
N ALA A 18 0.74 -23.92 8.50
CA ALA A 18 2.06 -23.31 8.55
C ALA A 18 2.87 -23.48 7.25
N TRP A 19 2.48 -24.42 6.37
CA TRP A 19 3.18 -24.71 5.13
C TRP A 19 2.40 -24.13 3.95
N PRO A 20 2.90 -23.06 3.31
CA PRO A 20 2.23 -22.50 2.15
C PRO A 20 2.24 -23.49 0.99
N GLY A 21 1.21 -23.46 0.14
CA GLY A 21 1.14 -24.32 -1.04
C GLY A 21 2.19 -24.03 -2.11
N SER A 22 2.82 -22.86 -2.05
CA SER A 22 3.98 -22.52 -2.87
C SER A 22 5.26 -22.73 -2.07
N SER A 23 6.20 -23.47 -2.64
CA SER A 23 7.58 -23.56 -2.12
C SER A 23 8.47 -22.40 -2.60
N ASP A 24 7.94 -21.43 -3.33
CA ASP A 24 8.72 -20.26 -3.75
C ASP A 24 9.15 -19.48 -2.51
N ARG A 25 10.45 -19.18 -2.40
CA ARG A 25 11.00 -18.45 -1.24
C ARG A 25 10.29 -17.11 -0.99
N ASN A 26 9.76 -16.52 -2.05
CA ASN A 26 9.11 -15.21 -2.06
C ASN A 26 7.62 -15.28 -1.68
N PHE A 27 7.14 -16.42 -1.16
CA PHE A 27 5.78 -16.51 -0.66
C PHE A 27 5.61 -15.59 0.56
N TYR A 28 4.60 -14.73 0.51
CA TYR A 28 4.28 -13.77 1.55
C TYR A 28 2.77 -13.72 1.83
N ASP A 29 2.43 -13.31 3.05
CA ASP A 29 1.10 -12.87 3.45
C ASP A 29 1.27 -11.58 4.27
N ARG A 30 0.76 -10.46 3.76
CA ARG A 30 1.03 -9.14 4.34
C ARG A 30 -0.22 -8.28 4.35
N SER A 31 -0.41 -7.58 5.47
CA SER A 31 -1.40 -6.52 5.61
C SER A 31 -0.70 -5.17 5.61
N TYR A 32 -1.31 -4.21 4.92
CA TYR A 32 -0.92 -2.81 4.84
C TYR A 32 -2.09 -1.94 5.28
N PHE A 33 -1.78 -0.85 5.96
CA PHE A 33 -2.73 0.13 6.47
C PHE A 33 -2.14 1.52 6.35
N ASN A 34 -3.00 2.51 6.12
CA ASN A 34 -2.65 3.90 6.31
C ASN A 34 -3.77 4.67 7.01
N ALA A 35 -3.42 5.81 7.60
CA ALA A 35 -4.33 6.66 8.35
C ALA A 35 -3.90 8.13 8.26
N HIS A 36 -4.84 9.01 7.91
CA HIS A 36 -4.63 10.45 7.88
C HIS A 36 -5.91 11.21 8.27
N ASP A 37 -5.73 12.43 8.76
CA ASP A 37 -6.78 13.35 9.23
C ASP A 37 -7.33 14.28 8.15
N ARG A 38 -6.87 14.12 6.89
CA ARG A 38 -7.22 14.93 5.70
C ARG A 38 -6.58 16.34 5.69
N THR A 39 -5.67 16.65 6.59
CA THR A 39 -4.97 17.95 6.57
C THR A 39 -3.74 17.92 5.67
N GLY A 40 -3.03 16.77 5.67
CA GLY A 40 -1.68 16.67 5.12
C GLY A 40 -0.59 17.03 6.14
N ASP A 41 -0.95 17.22 7.41
CA ASP A 41 0.02 17.51 8.48
C ASP A 41 0.60 16.21 9.06
N ILE A 42 -0.16 15.12 9.02
CA ILE A 42 0.25 13.79 9.48
C ILE A 42 -0.21 12.69 8.53
N PHE A 43 0.65 11.69 8.34
CA PHE A 43 0.30 10.44 7.66
C PHE A 43 0.97 9.26 8.36
N LEU A 44 0.16 8.31 8.83
CA LEU A 44 0.65 7.05 9.39
C LEU A 44 0.47 5.94 8.36
N ILE A 45 1.51 5.14 8.16
CA ILE A 45 1.51 3.93 7.34
C ILE A 45 2.07 2.79 8.18
N THR A 46 1.43 1.65 8.16
CA THR A 46 1.85 0.51 8.97
C THR A 46 1.48 -0.81 8.32
N GLY A 47 2.18 -1.88 8.68
CA GLY A 47 1.90 -3.20 8.14
C GLY A 47 2.54 -4.30 8.96
N ILE A 48 2.07 -5.51 8.70
CA ILE A 48 2.59 -6.76 9.25
C ILE A 48 2.70 -7.80 8.15
N GLY A 49 3.81 -8.52 8.12
CA GLY A 49 4.10 -9.54 7.13
C GLY A 49 4.55 -10.85 7.75
N TYR A 50 4.09 -11.94 7.14
CA TYR A 50 4.51 -13.31 7.43
C TYR A 50 5.15 -13.92 6.20
N TYR A 51 6.34 -14.49 6.37
CA TYR A 51 7.17 -15.05 5.29
C TYR A 51 7.57 -16.49 5.61
N PRO A 52 6.64 -17.46 5.52
CA PRO A 52 6.86 -18.83 6.01
C PRO A 52 8.08 -19.54 5.40
N ASN A 53 8.34 -19.32 4.11
CA ASN A 53 9.48 -19.97 3.44
C ASN A 53 10.83 -19.31 3.76
N LEU A 54 10.83 -18.10 4.32
CA LEU A 54 12.03 -17.43 4.86
C LEU A 54 12.19 -17.65 6.37
N GLY A 55 11.14 -18.08 7.06
CA GLY A 55 11.18 -18.26 8.51
C GLY A 55 11.09 -16.95 9.30
N VAL A 56 10.61 -15.86 8.68
CA VAL A 56 10.59 -14.51 9.26
C VAL A 56 9.16 -13.96 9.33
N LYS A 57 8.90 -13.13 10.35
CA LYS A 57 7.78 -12.19 10.38
C LYS A 57 8.31 -10.80 10.73
N ASP A 58 7.68 -9.77 10.18
CA ASP A 58 8.03 -8.38 10.50
C ASP A 58 6.80 -7.48 10.55
N ALA A 59 6.97 -6.33 11.19
CA ALA A 59 6.01 -5.25 11.21
C ALA A 59 6.74 -3.91 11.18
N PHE A 60 6.02 -2.86 10.79
CA PHE A 60 6.55 -1.51 10.83
C PHE A 60 5.45 -0.50 11.14
N VAL A 61 5.82 0.61 11.75
CA VAL A 61 5.01 1.84 11.84
C VAL A 61 5.85 2.98 11.28
N LEU A 62 5.36 3.65 10.25
CA LEU A 62 5.96 4.81 9.61
C LEU A 62 5.04 6.01 9.83
N VAL A 63 5.56 7.09 10.40
CA VAL A 63 4.81 8.33 10.62
C VAL A 63 5.54 9.48 9.93
N ARG A 64 4.82 10.20 9.08
CA ARG A 64 5.25 11.46 8.48
C ARG A 64 4.56 12.61 9.20
N ARG A 65 5.32 13.58 9.71
CA ARG A 65 4.83 14.86 10.27
C ARG A 65 5.68 16.01 9.77
N GLY A 66 5.08 16.95 9.03
CA GLY A 66 5.79 18.07 8.42
C GLY A 66 6.96 17.56 7.56
N ASP A 67 8.20 17.92 7.94
CA ASP A 67 9.43 17.57 7.25
C ASP A 67 10.20 16.38 7.83
N GLU A 68 9.69 15.75 8.88
CA GLU A 68 10.25 14.52 9.45
C GLU A 68 9.45 13.26 9.10
N GLN A 69 10.13 12.15 8.83
CA GLN A 69 9.55 10.83 8.63
C GLN A 69 10.24 9.84 9.56
N THR A 70 9.49 9.19 10.45
CA THR A 70 10.03 8.27 11.45
C THR A 70 9.44 6.89 11.28
N ALA A 71 10.29 5.88 11.20
CA ALA A 71 9.93 4.48 11.13
C ALA A 71 10.34 3.75 12.41
N VAL A 72 9.49 2.85 12.89
CA VAL A 72 9.84 1.80 13.84
C VAL A 72 9.65 0.46 13.15
N HIS A 73 10.69 -0.36 13.12
CA HIS A 73 10.64 -1.71 12.56
C HIS A 73 10.72 -2.75 13.67
N LEU A 74 9.99 -3.84 13.48
CA LEU A 74 10.00 -5.00 14.37
C LEU A 74 10.21 -6.25 13.50
N SER A 75 11.06 -7.17 13.93
CA SER A 75 11.28 -8.44 13.23
C SER A 75 11.52 -9.56 14.23
N ASP A 76 11.04 -10.75 13.90
CA ASP A 76 11.26 -11.94 14.72
C ASP A 76 11.16 -13.22 13.89
N GLY A 77 11.55 -14.33 14.50
CA GLY A 77 11.35 -15.66 13.91
C GLY A 77 9.87 -15.93 13.72
N ILE A 78 9.50 -16.53 12.58
CA ILE A 78 8.11 -16.87 12.33
C ILE A 78 7.66 -17.99 13.30
N ASP A 79 6.53 -17.80 13.96
CA ASP A 79 5.90 -18.81 14.81
C ASP A 79 4.84 -19.61 14.04
N ALA A 80 4.05 -20.43 14.74
CA ALA A 80 2.88 -21.10 14.18
C ALA A 80 1.53 -20.43 14.56
N ASP A 81 1.55 -19.32 15.29
CA ASP A 81 0.35 -18.63 15.76
C ASP A 81 -0.15 -17.66 14.68
N ARG A 82 -0.91 -18.20 13.73
CA ARG A 82 -1.51 -17.44 12.62
C ARG A 82 -2.86 -16.81 12.97
N LEU A 83 -3.47 -17.21 14.09
CA LEU A 83 -4.76 -16.67 14.53
C LEU A 83 -4.56 -15.37 15.33
N ASN A 84 -3.48 -15.28 16.11
CA ASN A 84 -3.12 -14.07 16.84
C ASN A 84 -1.96 -13.38 16.12
N GLN A 85 -2.28 -12.51 15.17
CA GLN A 85 -1.30 -11.82 14.35
C GLN A 85 -0.48 -10.85 15.21
N HIS A 86 0.82 -11.11 15.34
CA HIS A 86 1.72 -10.31 16.16
C HIS A 86 3.19 -10.40 15.71
N VAL A 87 3.92 -9.31 15.91
CA VAL A 87 5.39 -9.24 15.86
C VAL A 87 5.83 -8.41 17.06
N LEU A 88 6.34 -9.07 18.10
CA LEU A 88 6.69 -8.43 19.37
C LEU A 88 5.52 -7.61 19.93
N GLY A 89 5.71 -6.31 20.17
CA GLY A 89 4.67 -5.40 20.66
C GLY A 89 3.64 -4.96 19.61
N TYR A 90 3.79 -5.32 18.34
CA TYR A 90 2.85 -5.00 17.26
C TYR A 90 1.80 -6.10 17.08
N ARG A 91 0.52 -5.74 16.98
CA ARG A 91 -0.61 -6.68 16.85
C ARG A 91 -1.67 -6.19 15.86
N VAL A 92 -2.29 -7.14 15.16
CA VAL A 92 -3.53 -6.94 14.39
C VAL A 92 -4.63 -7.84 14.94
N GLU A 93 -5.62 -7.24 15.58
CA GLU A 93 -6.71 -7.93 16.26
C GLU A 93 -7.99 -7.80 15.42
N VAL A 94 -8.37 -8.86 14.71
CA VAL A 94 -9.58 -8.86 13.86
C VAL A 94 -10.80 -9.25 14.69
N SER A 95 -11.65 -8.28 15.01
CA SER A 95 -12.89 -8.50 15.78
C SER A 95 -14.08 -8.85 14.91
N GLU A 96 -14.20 -8.23 13.74
CA GLU A 96 -15.23 -8.53 12.75
C GLU A 96 -14.56 -8.64 11.36
N PRO A 97 -14.40 -9.86 10.80
CA PRO A 97 -13.71 -10.05 9.52
C PRO A 97 -14.22 -9.12 8.43
N LEU A 98 -13.28 -8.46 7.73
CA LEU A 98 -13.56 -7.48 6.67
C LEU A 98 -14.36 -6.24 7.12
N ARG A 99 -14.65 -6.06 8.41
CA ARG A 99 -15.42 -4.93 8.95
C ARG A 99 -14.66 -4.13 10.01
N LYS A 100 -14.20 -4.78 11.07
CA LYS A 100 -13.49 -4.13 12.18
C LYS A 100 -12.26 -4.89 12.60
N LEU A 101 -11.19 -4.13 12.85
CA LEU A 101 -9.98 -4.63 13.48
C LEU A 101 -9.32 -3.55 14.30
N ARG A 102 -8.35 -3.94 15.13
CA ARG A 102 -7.53 -3.03 15.90
C ARG A 102 -6.06 -3.26 15.59
N ILE A 103 -5.31 -2.18 15.46
CA ILE A 103 -3.86 -2.17 15.34
C ILE A 103 -3.30 -1.64 16.65
N VAL A 104 -2.39 -2.41 17.25
CA VAL A 104 -1.68 -2.01 18.46
C VAL A 104 -0.19 -2.06 18.19
N LEU A 105 0.52 -1.00 18.56
CA LEU A 105 1.96 -1.01 18.84
C LEU A 105 2.13 -0.56 20.29
N GLU A 106 2.58 -1.46 21.15
CA GLU A 106 3.02 -1.09 22.51
C GLU A 106 4.20 -0.11 22.41
N GLU A 107 4.34 0.80 23.39
CA GLU A 107 5.40 1.81 23.41
C GLU A 107 6.76 1.20 23.09
N THR A 108 7.24 1.51 21.89
CA THR A 108 8.45 0.93 21.29
C THR A 108 9.21 2.06 20.62
N GLU A 109 10.43 2.31 21.07
CA GLU A 109 11.30 3.36 20.54
C GLU A 109 10.64 4.75 20.48
N GLY A 110 9.77 5.09 21.44
CA GLY A 110 9.08 6.37 21.48
C GLY A 110 7.79 6.44 20.65
N ILE A 111 7.32 5.33 20.06
CA ILE A 111 6.05 5.28 19.32
C ILE A 111 5.12 4.26 19.97
N ALA A 112 3.86 4.66 20.16
CA ALA A 112 2.75 3.76 20.46
C ALA A 112 1.56 4.06 19.57
N VAL A 113 0.81 3.02 19.22
CA VAL A 113 -0.37 3.10 18.35
C VAL A 113 -1.47 2.25 18.96
N ASP A 114 -2.68 2.79 19.05
CA ASP A 114 -3.88 2.05 19.41
C ASP A 114 -5.03 2.55 18.54
N LEU A 115 -5.26 1.88 17.41
CA LEU A 115 -6.18 2.32 16.37
C LEU A 115 -7.21 1.26 16.05
N THR A 116 -8.47 1.64 16.04
CA THR A 116 -9.59 0.80 15.62
C THR A 116 -10.06 1.22 14.23
N TRP A 117 -10.05 0.27 13.30
CA TRP A 117 -10.57 0.38 11.94
C TRP A 117 -12.07 0.11 11.90
N ASP A 118 -12.80 0.94 11.15
CA ASP A 118 -14.17 0.67 10.72
C ASP A 118 -14.27 0.77 9.18
N GLY A 119 -14.62 -0.34 8.53
CA GLY A 119 -14.76 -0.40 7.08
C GLY A 119 -15.99 0.38 6.59
N LEU A 120 -15.76 1.50 5.89
CA LEU A 120 -16.81 2.38 5.38
C LEU A 120 -17.60 1.77 4.21
N PHE A 121 -16.95 0.87 3.47
CA PHE A 121 -17.49 0.18 2.30
C PHE A 121 -17.05 -1.28 2.30
N ASP A 122 -17.69 -2.12 1.49
CA ASP A 122 -17.28 -3.51 1.32
C ASP A 122 -15.87 -3.61 0.73
N ALA A 123 -15.11 -4.62 1.17
CA ALA A 123 -13.78 -4.87 0.63
C ALA A 123 -13.87 -5.32 -0.83
N VAL A 124 -13.01 -4.75 -1.67
CA VAL A 124 -12.89 -5.11 -3.09
C VAL A 124 -11.84 -6.18 -3.24
N GLN A 125 -12.24 -7.34 -3.76
CA GLN A 125 -11.27 -8.30 -4.26
C GLN A 125 -10.73 -7.78 -5.60
N GLU A 126 -9.45 -7.45 -5.64
CA GLU A 126 -8.82 -6.97 -6.87
C GLU A 126 -8.51 -8.11 -7.85
N GLN A 127 -8.24 -7.76 -9.10
CA GLN A 127 -7.72 -8.72 -10.07
C GLN A 127 -6.40 -9.30 -9.59
N ARG A 128 -6.21 -10.61 -9.81
CA ARG A 128 -4.94 -11.29 -9.53
C ARG A 128 -3.82 -10.63 -10.33
N HIS A 129 -2.81 -10.14 -9.63
CA HIS A 129 -1.69 -9.45 -10.23
C HIS A 129 -0.60 -10.46 -10.57
N VAL A 130 -0.19 -10.54 -11.84
CA VAL A 130 0.84 -11.49 -12.31
C VAL A 130 1.87 -10.75 -13.15
N LEU A 131 3.14 -10.83 -12.76
CA LEU A 131 4.28 -10.30 -13.49
C LEU A 131 5.32 -11.37 -13.78
N ARG A 132 5.97 -11.22 -14.93
CA ARG A 132 6.99 -12.16 -15.41
C ARG A 132 8.23 -11.42 -15.89
N THR A 133 9.37 -12.04 -15.65
CA THR A 133 10.64 -11.69 -16.30
C THR A 133 11.14 -12.92 -17.04
N GLY A 134 11.01 -12.90 -18.37
CA GLY A 134 11.19 -14.10 -19.19
C GLY A 134 10.21 -15.20 -18.76
N THR A 135 10.72 -16.37 -18.38
CA THR A 135 9.90 -17.51 -17.93
C THR A 135 9.58 -17.49 -16.43
N ARG A 136 10.28 -16.66 -15.64
CA ARG A 136 10.13 -16.59 -14.19
C ARG A 136 8.93 -15.70 -13.82
N ILE A 137 8.07 -16.19 -12.94
CA ILE A 137 7.08 -15.37 -12.22
C ILE A 137 7.84 -14.54 -11.18
N THR A 138 7.72 -13.22 -11.26
CA THR A 138 8.31 -12.30 -10.29
C THR A 138 7.29 -11.76 -9.30
N LEU A 139 6.02 -11.69 -9.71
CA LEU A 139 4.89 -11.38 -8.85
C LEU A 139 3.72 -12.26 -9.28
N ASP A 140 3.05 -12.88 -8.31
CA ASP A 140 1.80 -13.60 -8.51
C ASP A 140 1.01 -13.57 -7.21
N ALA A 141 0.15 -12.56 -7.07
CA ALA A 141 -0.51 -12.26 -5.82
C ALA A 141 -1.99 -11.97 -6.00
N GLN A 142 -2.76 -12.40 -5.02
CA GLN A 142 -4.13 -11.94 -4.80
C GLN A 142 -4.12 -10.83 -3.75
N ARG A 143 -5.02 -9.87 -3.89
CA ARG A 143 -5.21 -8.78 -2.93
C ARG A 143 -6.70 -8.49 -2.75
N PHE A 144 -7.04 -7.97 -1.58
CA PHE A 144 -8.22 -7.13 -1.42
C PHE A 144 -7.82 -5.76 -0.92
N ALA A 145 -8.66 -4.77 -1.21
CA ALA A 145 -8.56 -3.39 -0.74
C ALA A 145 -9.83 -2.97 -0.02
N GLN A 146 -9.70 -2.04 0.92
CA GLN A 146 -10.86 -1.43 1.57
C GLN A 146 -10.52 -0.04 2.05
N VAL A 147 -11.49 0.87 1.95
CA VAL A 147 -11.45 2.20 2.55
C VAL A 147 -12.30 2.23 3.82
N GLY A 148 -11.85 3.00 4.81
CA GLY A 148 -12.40 2.96 6.16
C GLY A 148 -12.04 4.20 6.97
N SER A 149 -12.64 4.31 8.15
CA SER A 149 -12.30 5.32 9.14
C SER A 149 -11.49 4.71 10.29
N TRP A 150 -10.80 5.59 11.01
CA TRP A 150 -10.00 5.22 12.17
C TRP A 150 -10.47 5.94 13.43
N SER A 151 -10.35 5.28 14.58
CA SER A 151 -10.50 5.91 15.88
C SER A 151 -9.42 5.43 16.85
N GLY A 152 -9.02 6.26 17.82
CA GLY A 152 -8.03 5.88 18.84
C GLY A 152 -6.96 6.93 19.07
N VAL A 153 -5.72 6.50 19.25
CA VAL A 153 -4.58 7.39 19.57
C VAL A 153 -3.30 6.95 18.86
N ILE A 154 -2.52 7.94 18.45
CA ILE A 154 -1.12 7.79 18.01
C ILE A 154 -0.27 8.58 19.00
N SER A 155 0.75 7.96 19.59
CA SER A 155 1.72 8.62 20.46
C SER A 155 3.08 8.62 19.77
N VAL A 156 3.72 9.79 19.68
CA VAL A 156 5.10 9.93 19.19
C VAL A 156 5.86 10.80 20.17
N ASP A 157 6.86 10.22 20.84
CA ASP A 157 7.70 10.86 21.85
C ASP A 157 6.91 11.52 22.99
N GLY A 158 5.80 10.90 23.37
CA GLY A 158 4.88 11.39 24.41
C GLY A 158 3.90 12.48 23.94
N GLU A 159 3.92 12.86 22.67
CA GLU A 159 2.89 13.68 22.05
C GLU A 159 1.74 12.80 21.53
N GLU A 160 0.54 13.00 22.07
CA GLU A 160 -0.64 12.26 21.67
C GLU A 160 -1.43 12.98 20.59
N VAL A 161 -1.74 12.26 19.52
CA VAL A 161 -2.67 12.66 18.46
C VAL A 161 -3.95 11.85 18.61
N THR A 162 -5.05 12.55 18.88
CA THR A 162 -6.38 11.92 18.91
C THR A 162 -6.83 11.59 17.48
N VAL A 163 -7.22 10.34 17.28
CA VAL A 163 -7.75 9.85 16.02
C VAL A 163 -9.28 9.83 16.12
N ASP A 164 -9.91 10.85 15.53
CA ASP A 164 -11.36 11.03 15.48
C ASP A 164 -11.95 10.43 14.17
N PRO A 165 -12.87 9.44 14.24
CA PRO A 165 -13.42 8.77 13.08
C PRO A 165 -14.25 9.66 12.14
N SER A 166 -14.61 10.88 12.56
CA SER A 166 -15.28 11.85 11.69
C SER A 166 -14.36 12.43 10.62
N VAL A 167 -13.05 12.50 10.89
CA VAL A 167 -12.05 13.08 9.98
C VAL A 167 -10.97 12.07 9.57
N TRP A 168 -10.58 11.16 10.47
CA TRP A 168 -9.55 10.17 10.19
C TRP A 168 -10.06 9.08 9.27
N ILE A 169 -9.39 8.97 8.13
CA ILE A 169 -9.72 8.02 7.07
C ILE A 169 -8.45 7.33 6.61
N GLY A 170 -8.61 6.22 5.90
CA GLY A 170 -7.50 5.57 5.25
C GLY A 170 -7.95 4.42 4.37
N SER A 171 -6.95 3.73 3.84
CA SER A 171 -7.10 2.49 3.11
C SER A 171 -6.31 1.38 3.77
N ARG A 172 -6.81 0.16 3.63
CA ARG A 172 -6.06 -1.05 3.92
C ARG A 172 -6.05 -1.95 2.70
N ASP A 173 -4.98 -2.70 2.57
CA ASP A 173 -4.96 -3.87 1.70
C ASP A 173 -4.34 -5.06 2.42
N ARG A 174 -4.73 -6.24 1.98
CA ARG A 174 -4.02 -7.45 2.33
C ARG A 174 -3.74 -8.21 1.06
N SER A 175 -2.49 -8.63 0.91
CA SER A 175 -2.02 -9.35 -0.26
C SER A 175 -1.25 -10.59 0.15
N TRP A 176 -1.42 -11.66 -0.64
CA TRP A 176 -0.77 -12.94 -0.43
C TRP A 176 -0.44 -13.60 -1.76
N GLY A 177 0.62 -14.39 -1.78
CA GLY A 177 1.14 -15.03 -2.99
C GLY A 177 2.64 -14.88 -3.09
N ILE A 178 3.17 -14.64 -4.30
CA ILE A 178 4.59 -14.50 -4.59
C ILE A 178 4.90 -13.02 -4.86
N ARG A 179 5.88 -12.45 -4.15
CA ARG A 179 6.40 -11.10 -4.38
C ARG A 179 7.83 -10.98 -3.86
N PRO A 180 8.74 -10.22 -4.51
CA PRO A 180 10.12 -10.10 -4.03
C PRO A 180 10.17 -9.60 -2.58
N ILE A 181 10.79 -10.38 -1.72
CA ILE A 181 10.97 -10.16 -0.28
C ILE A 181 12.32 -10.73 0.16
N GLY A 182 12.78 -10.32 1.33
CA GLY A 182 14.01 -10.78 1.94
C GLY A 182 15.25 -10.45 1.11
N GLU A 183 16.35 -11.13 1.44
CA GLU A 183 17.62 -10.93 0.77
C GLU A 183 17.57 -11.37 -0.71
N PRO A 184 18.30 -10.68 -1.59
CA PRO A 184 18.39 -11.08 -2.99
C PRO A 184 19.05 -12.46 -3.12
N GLU A 185 18.51 -13.28 -4.01
CA GLU A 185 19.21 -14.48 -4.48
C GLU A 185 20.56 -14.11 -5.12
N PRO A 186 21.55 -15.02 -5.08
CA PRO A 186 22.76 -14.85 -5.88
C PRO A 186 22.42 -14.47 -7.32
N ALA A 187 22.98 -13.35 -7.78
CA ALA A 187 22.67 -12.79 -9.09
C ALA A 187 23.05 -13.81 -10.18
N GLY A 188 22.04 -14.46 -10.74
CA GLY A 188 22.20 -15.34 -11.91
C GLY A 188 22.54 -14.54 -13.16
N ARG A 189 22.19 -15.09 -14.34
CA ARG A 189 22.31 -14.32 -15.59
C ARG A 189 21.41 -13.07 -15.52
N PRO A 190 21.92 -11.87 -15.88
CA PRO A 190 21.09 -10.67 -15.98
C PRO A 190 19.88 -10.86 -16.89
N ALA A 191 18.77 -10.20 -16.54
CA ALA A 191 17.58 -10.19 -17.38
C ALA A 191 17.89 -9.61 -18.76
N HIS A 192 17.25 -10.18 -19.79
CA HIS A 192 17.34 -9.69 -21.16
C HIS A 192 15.94 -9.72 -21.82
N PRO A 193 15.34 -8.56 -22.15
CA PRO A 193 15.85 -7.21 -21.86
C PRO A 193 15.96 -6.94 -20.34
N PRO A 194 16.78 -5.96 -19.91
CA PRO A 194 16.84 -5.57 -18.50
C PRO A 194 15.50 -4.96 -18.04
N PHE A 195 15.33 -4.82 -16.73
CA PHE A 195 14.22 -4.04 -16.19
C PHE A 195 14.46 -2.56 -16.51
N GLU A 196 13.62 -1.99 -17.37
CA GLU A 196 13.77 -0.61 -17.85
C GLU A 196 12.93 0.39 -17.06
N GLY A 197 11.90 -0.08 -16.35
CA GLY A 197 11.02 0.77 -15.57
C GLY A 197 9.67 0.14 -15.25
N MET A 198 8.91 0.81 -14.39
CA MET A 198 7.55 0.49 -14.00
C MET A 198 6.82 1.78 -13.67
N TRP A 199 5.60 1.90 -14.17
CA TRP A 199 4.69 2.97 -13.79
C TRP A 199 3.51 2.37 -13.02
N TRP A 200 3.20 2.94 -11.87
CA TRP A 200 2.26 2.41 -10.89
C TRP A 200 1.32 3.52 -10.42
N LEU A 201 0.03 3.21 -10.37
CA LEU A 201 -0.98 4.08 -9.77
C LEU A 201 -1.93 3.25 -8.93
N TYR A 202 -2.18 3.69 -7.70
CA TYR A 202 -3.18 3.10 -6.83
C TYR A 202 -3.95 4.18 -6.06
N VAL A 203 -5.28 4.18 -6.20
CA VAL A 203 -6.16 5.25 -5.68
C VAL A 203 -7.39 4.69 -4.98
N PRO A 204 -7.26 4.08 -3.79
CA PRO A 204 -8.38 3.77 -2.94
C PRO A 204 -8.83 5.02 -2.15
N MET A 205 -10.03 5.52 -2.46
CA MET A 205 -10.59 6.73 -1.85
C MET A 205 -12.06 6.55 -1.46
N ALA A 206 -12.48 7.26 -0.41
CA ALA A 206 -13.85 7.28 0.07
C ALA A 206 -14.47 8.67 -0.12
N PHE A 207 -15.68 8.66 -0.66
CA PHE A 207 -16.60 9.79 -0.76
C PHE A 207 -17.80 9.54 0.15
N ASP A 208 -18.69 10.52 0.28
CA ASP A 208 -19.87 10.40 1.15
C ASP A 208 -20.79 9.24 0.75
N ASP A 209 -20.98 8.96 -0.54
CA ASP A 209 -21.94 7.95 -1.01
C ASP A 209 -21.28 6.66 -1.56
N PHE A 210 -20.00 6.73 -1.92
CA PHE A 210 -19.28 5.64 -2.58
C PHE A 210 -17.78 5.65 -2.25
N GLY A 211 -17.14 4.49 -2.36
CA GLY A 211 -15.68 4.37 -2.44
C GLY A 211 -15.25 4.05 -3.87
N ILE A 212 -13.99 4.33 -4.17
CA ILE A 212 -13.33 3.87 -5.40
C ILE A 212 -12.07 3.09 -5.02
N VAL A 213 -11.70 2.13 -5.85
CA VAL A 213 -10.40 1.47 -5.86
C VAL A 213 -9.94 1.43 -7.31
N LEU A 214 -8.99 2.29 -7.66
CA LEU A 214 -8.32 2.28 -8.96
C LEU A 214 -6.91 1.73 -8.81
N ILE A 215 -6.53 0.80 -9.68
CA ILE A 215 -5.18 0.24 -9.73
C ILE A 215 -4.72 0.04 -11.17
N ILE A 216 -3.53 0.54 -11.47
CA ILE A 216 -2.92 0.45 -12.79
C ILE A 216 -1.42 0.15 -12.65
N GLN A 217 -0.93 -0.76 -13.50
CA GLN A 217 0.49 -0.92 -13.72
C GLN A 217 0.81 -0.90 -15.22
N GLU A 218 1.72 -0.02 -15.61
CA GLU A 218 2.21 0.15 -16.97
C GLU A 218 3.67 -0.29 -17.10
N GLU A 219 3.96 -1.01 -18.20
CA GLU A 219 5.32 -1.23 -18.69
C GLU A 219 5.90 0.08 -19.25
N PRO A 220 7.22 0.16 -19.51
CA PRO A 220 7.84 1.38 -20.04
C PRO A 220 7.21 1.97 -21.30
N THR A 221 6.53 1.15 -22.12
CA THR A 221 5.84 1.56 -23.35
C THR A 221 4.43 2.13 -23.10
N GLY A 222 3.94 2.11 -21.86
CA GLY A 222 2.55 2.40 -21.50
C GLY A 222 1.60 1.20 -21.60
N PHE A 223 2.11 0.00 -21.91
CA PHE A 223 1.26 -1.19 -21.94
C PHE A 223 0.80 -1.55 -20.51
N ARG A 224 -0.52 -1.63 -20.31
CA ARG A 224 -1.11 -1.98 -19.00
C ARG A 224 -1.08 -3.48 -18.76
N SER A 225 -0.23 -3.88 -17.82
CA SER A 225 -0.17 -5.25 -17.30
C SER A 225 -1.21 -5.51 -16.20
N LEU A 226 -1.70 -4.44 -15.57
CA LEU A 226 -2.81 -4.45 -14.60
C LEU A 226 -3.66 -3.20 -14.83
N ASN A 227 -4.99 -3.36 -14.82
CA ASN A 227 -5.95 -2.27 -14.94
C ASN A 227 -7.28 -2.67 -14.30
N ASP A 228 -7.63 -2.07 -13.17
CA ASP A 228 -8.95 -2.20 -12.57
C ASP A 228 -9.40 -0.88 -11.95
N CYS A 229 -10.67 -0.54 -12.11
CA CYS A 229 -11.28 0.65 -11.52
C CYS A 229 -12.66 0.27 -11.02
N THR A 230 -12.80 0.11 -9.71
CA THR A 230 -14.02 -0.40 -9.09
C THR A 230 -14.63 0.69 -8.19
N ARG A 231 -15.93 0.92 -8.34
CA ARG A 231 -16.73 1.80 -7.47
C ARG A 231 -17.66 0.96 -6.58
N ILE A 232 -17.69 1.30 -5.30
CA ILE A 232 -18.43 0.58 -4.25
C ILE A 232 -19.41 1.55 -3.59
N TRP A 233 -20.69 1.23 -3.60
CA TRP A 233 -21.74 2.05 -3.01
C TRP A 233 -22.04 1.60 -1.58
N ARG A 234 -22.54 2.52 -0.73
CA ARG A 234 -22.94 2.18 0.65
C ARG A 234 -24.01 1.11 0.75
N ASP A 235 -24.84 0.96 -0.27
CA ASP A 235 -25.90 -0.06 -0.35
C ASP A 235 -25.38 -1.45 -0.78
N GLY A 236 -24.06 -1.60 -0.93
CA GLY A 236 -23.40 -2.86 -1.32
C GLY A 236 -23.34 -3.09 -2.83
N ARG A 237 -23.87 -2.18 -3.66
CA ARG A 237 -23.66 -2.26 -5.11
C ARG A 237 -22.19 -2.04 -5.43
N VAL A 238 -21.67 -2.85 -6.34
CA VAL A 238 -20.31 -2.74 -6.88
C VAL A 238 -20.41 -2.64 -8.39
N GLU A 239 -19.69 -1.71 -8.98
CA GLU A 239 -19.58 -1.59 -10.43
C GLU A 239 -18.13 -1.37 -10.85
N GLN A 240 -17.77 -1.98 -11.98
CA GLN A 240 -16.50 -1.71 -12.64
C GLN A 240 -16.69 -0.50 -13.55
N LEU A 241 -15.90 0.54 -13.36
CA LEU A 241 -15.84 1.68 -14.26
C LEU A 241 -15.09 1.29 -15.54
N GLY A 242 -15.41 1.97 -16.63
CA GLY A 242 -14.76 1.83 -17.92
C GLY A 242 -13.29 2.22 -17.87
N TRP A 243 -12.61 2.04 -19.00
CA TRP A 243 -11.15 2.19 -19.10
C TRP A 243 -10.66 3.57 -18.59
N PRO A 244 -9.90 3.60 -17.47
CA PRO A 244 -9.47 4.86 -16.88
C PRO A 244 -8.34 5.51 -17.69
N ARG A 245 -8.51 6.75 -18.14
CA ARG A 245 -7.46 7.56 -18.77
C ARG A 245 -6.86 8.48 -17.72
N VAL A 246 -5.57 8.33 -17.46
CA VAL A 246 -4.89 9.02 -16.36
C VAL A 246 -3.89 10.01 -16.93
N LYS A 247 -3.91 11.23 -16.40
CA LYS A 247 -2.83 12.21 -16.55
C LYS A 247 -2.31 12.58 -15.17
N ILE A 248 -1.07 12.20 -14.87
CA ILE A 248 -0.38 12.61 -13.65
C ILE A 248 0.22 14.00 -13.86
N HIS A 249 0.11 14.85 -12.84
CA HIS A 249 0.71 16.16 -12.81
C HIS A 249 1.90 16.14 -11.85
N TYR A 250 3.11 16.26 -12.40
CA TYR A 250 4.37 16.16 -11.65
C TYR A 250 4.94 17.52 -11.28
N THR A 251 5.57 17.60 -10.12
CA THR A 251 6.36 18.77 -9.73
C THR A 251 7.60 18.86 -10.63
N SER A 252 7.77 20.00 -11.31
CA SER A 252 8.91 20.30 -12.18
C SER A 252 10.24 20.00 -11.47
N GLY A 253 11.17 19.39 -12.19
CA GLY A 253 12.46 18.94 -11.68
C GLY A 253 12.41 17.64 -10.86
N THR A 254 11.25 17.00 -10.73
CA THR A 254 11.08 15.76 -9.96
C THR A 254 10.24 14.70 -10.70
N ARG A 255 10.03 13.55 -10.05
CA ARG A 255 9.00 12.57 -10.42
C ARG A 255 7.87 12.48 -9.38
N ILE A 256 7.80 13.45 -8.47
CA ILE A 256 6.83 13.49 -7.39
C ILE A 256 5.55 14.12 -7.94
N PRO A 257 4.39 13.44 -7.87
CA PRO A 257 3.15 14.03 -8.33
C PRO A 257 2.64 15.06 -7.32
N TYR A 258 2.05 16.15 -7.82
CA TYR A 258 1.22 17.04 -7.01
C TYR A 258 -0.29 16.77 -7.22
N GLY A 259 -0.65 15.96 -8.22
CA GLY A 259 -2.03 15.57 -8.47
C GLY A 259 -2.20 14.69 -9.71
N ALA A 260 -3.44 14.37 -10.05
CA ALA A 260 -3.81 13.62 -11.23
C ALA A 260 -5.21 13.97 -11.74
N THR A 261 -5.40 13.93 -13.05
CA THR A 261 -6.73 13.91 -13.69
C THR A 261 -7.01 12.48 -14.17
N ILE A 262 -8.13 11.90 -13.74
CA ILE A 262 -8.54 10.55 -14.10
C ILE A 262 -9.92 10.63 -14.75
N GLU A 263 -10.02 10.27 -16.03
CA GLU A 263 -11.29 10.14 -16.75
C GLU A 263 -11.66 8.65 -16.84
N ALA A 264 -12.91 8.31 -16.53
CA ALA A 264 -13.47 6.97 -16.72
C ALA A 264 -14.92 7.08 -17.22
N THR A 265 -15.61 5.95 -17.33
CA THR A 265 -17.05 5.91 -17.64
C THR A 265 -17.78 4.98 -16.69
N THR A 266 -19.05 5.24 -16.43
CA THR A 266 -19.98 4.25 -15.87
C THR A 266 -20.22 3.09 -16.85
N PRO A 267 -20.89 2.01 -16.42
CA PRO A 267 -21.26 0.91 -17.31
C PRO A 267 -22.16 1.31 -18.50
N ASP A 268 -22.95 2.39 -18.38
CA ASP A 268 -23.78 2.91 -19.47
C ASP A 268 -23.04 3.91 -20.39
N GLY A 269 -21.75 4.15 -20.13
CA GLY A 269 -20.90 5.04 -20.93
C GLY A 269 -20.92 6.50 -20.50
N SER A 270 -21.65 6.86 -19.43
CA SER A 270 -21.64 8.22 -18.89
C SER A 270 -20.25 8.58 -18.34
N PRO A 271 -19.74 9.81 -18.58
CA PRO A 271 -18.40 10.20 -18.14
C PRO A 271 -18.34 10.39 -16.62
N VAL A 272 -17.24 9.95 -16.02
CA VAL A 272 -16.87 10.18 -14.63
C VAL A 272 -15.44 10.75 -14.61
N GLU A 273 -15.22 11.87 -13.95
CA GLU A 273 -13.91 12.50 -13.83
C GLU A 273 -13.51 12.62 -12.37
N PHE A 274 -12.26 12.30 -12.05
CA PHE A 274 -11.65 12.56 -10.75
C PHE A 274 -10.47 13.52 -10.91
N GLU A 275 -10.52 14.62 -10.17
CA GLU A 275 -9.37 15.51 -9.98
C GLU A 275 -8.76 15.23 -8.61
N VAL A 276 -7.56 14.67 -8.60
CA VAL A 276 -6.82 14.23 -7.40
C VAL A 276 -5.73 15.23 -7.08
N GLU A 277 -5.59 15.54 -5.80
CA GLU A 277 -4.59 16.44 -5.22
C GLU A 277 -3.76 15.67 -4.18
N SER A 278 -2.43 15.81 -4.25
CA SER A 278 -1.51 15.33 -3.21
C SER A 278 -1.36 16.39 -2.11
N LYS A 279 -1.68 16.02 -0.87
CA LYS A 279 -1.49 16.90 0.30
C LYS A 279 -0.17 16.67 1.03
N LEU A 280 0.25 15.42 1.18
CA LEU A 280 1.48 15.05 1.87
C LEU A 280 2.07 13.80 1.22
N ALA A 281 3.28 13.92 0.69
CA ALA A 281 4.00 12.83 0.03
C ALA A 281 4.85 12.04 1.04
N VAL A 282 4.76 10.71 0.97
CA VAL A 282 5.50 9.75 1.80
C VAL A 282 6.11 8.68 0.88
N PRO A 283 7.39 8.81 0.50
CA PRO A 283 8.11 7.76 -0.24
C PRO A 283 8.24 6.54 0.66
N ILE A 284 7.34 5.57 0.50
CA ILE A 284 7.14 4.47 1.45
C ILE A 284 8.31 3.48 1.44
N HIS A 285 9.15 3.45 0.40
CA HIS A 285 10.39 2.68 0.46
C HIS A 285 11.35 3.17 1.55
N ILE A 286 11.32 4.47 1.88
CA ILE A 286 12.18 5.05 2.92
C ILE A 286 11.56 4.74 4.29
N GLY A 287 12.01 3.66 4.93
CA GLY A 287 11.52 3.26 6.25
C GLY A 287 10.16 2.53 6.27
N GLY A 288 9.47 2.39 5.14
CA GLY A 288 8.27 1.53 5.07
C GLY A 288 8.57 0.13 4.53
N GLY A 289 9.72 -0.08 3.86
CA GLY A 289 10.16 -1.40 3.39
C GLY A 289 9.66 -1.80 2.01
N TYR A 290 9.02 -0.89 1.27
CA TYR A 290 8.41 -1.13 -0.04
C TYR A 290 9.39 -0.92 -1.21
N GLY A 291 10.47 -1.70 -1.19
CA GLY A 291 11.42 -1.88 -2.30
C GLY A 291 12.54 -0.84 -2.37
N GLY A 292 13.68 -1.22 -2.93
CA GLY A 292 14.73 -0.28 -3.41
C GLY A 292 15.59 0.44 -2.37
N ASP A 293 15.11 0.64 -1.13
CA ASP A 293 15.91 1.27 -0.07
C ASP A 293 16.78 0.25 0.68
N SER A 294 17.98 0.66 1.09
CA SER A 294 18.95 -0.20 1.78
C SER A 294 18.69 -0.32 3.29
N ASP A 295 17.96 0.63 3.87
CA ASP A 295 17.84 0.73 5.32
C ASP A 295 16.90 -0.35 5.87
N TRP A 296 15.81 -0.63 5.14
CA TRP A 296 14.80 -1.61 5.52
C TRP A 296 14.12 -2.28 4.33
N LEU A 297 13.92 -3.59 4.45
CA LEU A 297 13.17 -4.40 3.50
C LEU A 297 12.42 -5.50 4.25
N HIS A 298 11.19 -5.75 3.83
CA HIS A 298 10.37 -6.83 4.35
C HIS A 298 10.96 -8.22 4.10
N GLY A 299 10.77 -9.14 5.05
CA GLY A 299 11.18 -10.53 4.98
C GLY A 299 12.67 -10.76 5.22
N VAL A 300 13.40 -9.76 5.72
CA VAL A 300 14.84 -9.87 6.04
C VAL A 300 15.03 -10.38 7.46
N TRP A 301 15.92 -11.34 7.65
CA TRP A 301 16.25 -11.85 8.98
C TRP A 301 17.15 -10.86 9.73
N LYS A 302 16.67 -10.35 10.87
CA LYS A 302 17.39 -9.36 11.70
C LYS A 302 17.83 -9.90 13.07
N GLY A 303 17.64 -11.19 13.32
CA GLY A 303 17.81 -11.80 14.64
C GLY A 303 16.51 -11.87 15.43
N ASP A 304 16.53 -12.61 16.54
CA ASP A 304 15.37 -12.72 17.42
C ASP A 304 15.06 -11.38 18.10
N LYS A 305 13.77 -11.05 18.22
CA LYS A 305 13.28 -9.87 18.96
C LYS A 305 13.92 -8.54 18.55
N PHE A 306 14.06 -8.34 17.25
CA PHE A 306 14.65 -7.13 16.70
C PHE A 306 13.66 -5.96 16.73
N THR A 307 14.12 -4.80 17.20
CA THR A 307 13.45 -3.51 17.06
C THR A 307 14.47 -2.43 16.69
N GLU A 308 14.06 -1.47 15.85
CA GLU A 308 14.85 -0.27 15.57
C GLU A 308 13.94 0.92 15.28
N ARG A 309 14.48 2.12 15.48
CA ARG A 309 13.87 3.37 15.02
C ARG A 309 14.82 4.11 14.09
N LEU A 310 14.28 4.57 12.96
CA LEU A 310 14.97 5.41 11.99
C LEU A 310 14.17 6.68 11.77
N THR A 311 14.85 7.83 11.75
CA THR A 311 14.23 9.13 11.46
C THR A 311 14.94 9.77 10.28
N TYR A 312 14.15 10.29 9.35
CA TYR A 312 14.59 10.88 8.10
C TYR A 312 14.12 12.33 8.02
N ASP A 313 15.07 13.24 7.80
CA ASP A 313 14.79 14.61 7.37
C ASP A 313 14.51 14.59 5.87
N MET A 314 13.25 14.83 5.49
CA MET A 314 12.84 14.78 4.08
C MET A 314 13.21 16.06 3.31
N THR A 315 13.79 17.05 3.97
CA THR A 315 14.41 18.20 3.31
C THR A 315 15.87 17.95 2.95
N ASP A 316 16.51 16.93 3.56
CA ASP A 316 17.86 16.52 3.21
C ASP A 316 17.89 15.98 1.76
N PRO A 317 18.67 16.59 0.86
CA PRO A 317 18.81 16.11 -0.52
C PRO A 317 19.27 14.64 -0.63
N ALA A 318 20.04 14.13 0.34
CA ALA A 318 20.48 12.74 0.36
C ALA A 318 19.32 11.77 0.64
N VAL A 319 18.32 12.19 1.41
CA VAL A 319 17.10 11.42 1.68
C VAL A 319 16.11 11.61 0.54
N ASN A 320 15.75 12.85 0.22
CA ASN A 320 14.72 13.16 -0.78
C ASN A 320 15.13 12.73 -2.21
N GLY A 321 16.43 12.70 -2.51
CA GLY A 321 16.94 12.16 -3.77
C GLY A 321 16.57 10.69 -3.99
N ARG A 322 16.25 9.95 -2.92
CA ARG A 322 15.78 8.56 -3.01
C ARG A 322 14.32 8.45 -3.46
N SER A 323 13.50 9.49 -3.28
CA SER A 323 12.05 9.46 -3.50
C SER A 323 11.65 8.99 -4.90
N MET A 324 12.43 9.32 -5.93
CA MET A 324 12.13 8.96 -7.33
C MET A 324 12.37 7.49 -7.69
N PHE A 325 12.93 6.69 -6.78
CA PHE A 325 13.26 5.27 -6.99
C PHE A 325 12.29 4.29 -6.33
N GLY A 326 11.17 4.79 -5.79
CA GLY A 326 10.13 3.97 -5.19
C GLY A 326 8.74 4.52 -5.49
N VAL A 327 7.74 3.85 -4.92
CA VAL A 327 6.36 4.34 -4.88
C VAL A 327 6.23 5.35 -3.75
N ILE A 328 5.34 6.32 -3.94
CA ILE A 328 5.08 7.40 -3.00
C ILE A 328 3.60 7.34 -2.66
N ASP A 329 3.32 7.20 -1.36
CA ASP A 329 1.97 7.31 -0.82
C ASP A 329 1.68 8.76 -0.54
N HIS A 330 0.52 9.23 -0.97
CA HIS A 330 0.07 10.58 -0.69
C HIS A 330 -1.22 10.57 0.12
N VAL A 331 -1.30 11.48 1.09
CA VAL A 331 -2.60 11.94 1.60
C VAL A 331 -3.34 12.56 0.43
N GLY A 332 -4.33 11.85 -0.09
CA GLY A 332 -5.05 12.18 -1.31
C GLY A 332 -6.38 12.85 -1.01
N ARG A 333 -6.63 13.96 -1.70
CA ARG A 333 -7.96 14.57 -1.83
C ARG A 333 -8.43 14.43 -3.27
N ALA A 334 -9.70 14.12 -3.49
CA ALA A 334 -10.26 14.07 -4.82
C ALA A 334 -11.60 14.78 -4.94
N VAL A 335 -11.86 15.36 -6.10
CA VAL A 335 -13.19 15.81 -6.52
C VAL A 335 -13.65 14.93 -7.67
N CYS A 336 -14.72 14.17 -7.44
CA CYS A 336 -15.40 13.39 -8.47
C CYS A 336 -16.48 14.26 -9.13
N ARG A 337 -16.54 14.28 -10.47
CA ARG A 337 -17.59 14.92 -11.26
C ARG A 337 -18.30 13.90 -12.14
N GLU A 338 -19.62 13.84 -11.99
CA GLU A 338 -20.49 12.93 -12.73
C GLU A 338 -21.87 13.57 -12.87
N ASN A 339 -22.45 13.59 -14.08
CA ASN A 339 -23.81 14.09 -14.33
C ASN A 339 -24.09 15.50 -13.77
N GLY A 340 -23.10 16.41 -13.84
CA GLY A 340 -23.20 17.78 -13.33
C GLY A 340 -23.18 17.90 -11.80
N ARG A 341 -22.95 16.81 -11.07
CA ARG A 341 -22.75 16.78 -9.63
C ARG A 341 -21.27 16.65 -9.30
N SER A 342 -20.85 17.22 -8.18
CA SER A 342 -19.51 17.05 -7.63
C SER A 342 -19.58 16.40 -6.24
N ALA A 343 -18.69 15.47 -5.97
CA ALA A 343 -18.47 14.90 -4.64
C ALA A 343 -16.99 15.05 -4.25
N GLU A 344 -16.72 15.36 -2.99
CA GLU A 344 -15.36 15.36 -2.45
C GLU A 344 -15.09 14.04 -1.74
N GLY A 345 -13.87 13.53 -1.89
CA GLY A 345 -13.42 12.30 -1.27
C GLY A 345 -11.96 12.38 -0.85
N TRP A 346 -11.57 11.44 0.01
CA TRP A 346 -10.26 11.39 0.63
C TRP A 346 -9.77 9.93 0.73
N GLY A 347 -8.47 9.74 0.72
CA GLY A 347 -7.85 8.42 0.86
C GLY A 347 -6.43 8.41 0.36
N LEU A 348 -5.98 7.25 -0.11
CA LEU A 348 -4.64 7.09 -0.65
C LEU A 348 -4.60 7.53 -2.12
N PHE A 349 -3.60 8.34 -2.45
CA PHE A 349 -3.10 8.50 -3.81
C PHE A 349 -1.67 7.97 -3.82
N GLU A 350 -1.46 6.73 -4.25
CA GLU A 350 -0.13 6.12 -4.39
C GLU A 350 0.30 6.17 -5.85
N HIS A 351 1.51 6.63 -6.09
CA HIS A 351 2.06 6.74 -7.44
C HIS A 351 3.56 6.43 -7.46
N GLY A 352 4.01 5.79 -8.53
CA GLY A 352 5.43 5.59 -8.80
C GLY A 352 5.72 5.58 -10.29
N ALA A 353 6.76 6.28 -10.72
CA ALA A 353 7.26 6.24 -12.09
C ALA A 353 8.77 5.96 -12.05
N LEU A 354 9.13 4.68 -11.98
CA LEU A 354 10.51 4.23 -11.88
C LEU A 354 11.07 3.94 -13.28
N GLY A 355 12.27 4.43 -13.59
CA GLY A 355 12.91 4.14 -14.88
C GLY A 355 12.21 4.80 -16.09
N ARG A 356 12.33 4.19 -17.27
CA ARG A 356 11.71 4.66 -18.50
C ARG A 356 10.18 4.51 -18.42
N HIS A 357 9.47 5.56 -18.83
CA HIS A 357 8.05 5.53 -19.13
C HIS A 357 7.73 6.51 -20.26
N ASP A 358 7.54 5.98 -21.47
CA ASP A 358 7.37 6.75 -22.70
C ASP A 358 6.15 7.69 -22.64
N PRO A 359 4.96 7.27 -22.15
CA PRO A 359 3.80 8.17 -22.04
C PRO A 359 4.00 9.36 -21.11
N SER A 360 4.82 9.22 -20.06
CA SER A 360 5.16 10.32 -19.15
C SER A 360 6.35 11.16 -19.64
N GLY A 361 7.01 10.76 -20.74
CA GLY A 361 8.20 11.44 -21.26
C GLY A 361 9.49 11.14 -20.49
N PHE A 362 9.48 10.21 -19.53
CA PHE A 362 10.65 9.80 -18.77
C PHE A 362 11.49 8.80 -19.58
N LYS A 363 12.66 9.22 -20.06
CA LYS A 363 13.45 8.45 -21.05
C LYS A 363 14.36 7.39 -20.44
N ASP A 364 14.71 7.55 -19.17
CA ASP A 364 15.64 6.70 -18.43
C ASP A 364 15.34 6.76 -16.93
N TRP A 365 16.30 6.38 -16.07
CA TRP A 365 16.15 6.41 -14.61
C TRP A 365 16.27 7.80 -13.98
N LEU A 366 16.79 8.80 -14.71
CA LEU A 366 17.21 10.09 -14.15
C LEU A 366 16.43 11.28 -14.73
N THR A 367 15.75 11.10 -15.87
CA THR A 367 14.89 12.12 -16.48
C THR A 367 13.78 12.50 -15.50
N VAL A 368 13.50 13.80 -15.35
CA VAL A 368 12.45 14.33 -14.48
C VAL A 368 11.45 15.16 -15.28
N ALA A 369 10.31 15.51 -14.67
CA ALA A 369 9.32 16.36 -15.32
C ALA A 369 9.87 17.78 -15.54
N ASP A 370 9.46 18.42 -16.64
CA ASP A 370 9.81 19.80 -16.97
C ASP A 370 9.13 20.82 -16.05
#